data_AF-M5G2H0-F1
#
_entry.id   AF-M5G2H0-F1
#
_cell.length_a   1.000
_cell.length_b   1.000
_cell.length_c   1.000
_cell.angle_alpha   90.00
_cell.angle_beta   90.00
_cell.angle_gamma   90.00
#
_symmetry.space_group_name_H-M   'P 1'
#
loop_
_entity.id
_entity.type
_entity.pdbx_description
1 polymer ?
#
loop_
_entity_poly.entity_id
_entity_poly.type
_entity_poly.pdbx_seq_one_letter_code
_entity_poly.pdbx_strand_id
1 'polypeptide(L)'
;MPEVLFFNNNCTLGQYLIGRLEAKHFKETVLVVDVFHYKTKHADDNVYCSTHCNLVSFPELYDPASKTWTFNSLACEQSNAWICKYQGQL
;
A
#
# COMPACT_ATOMS: atom_id res chain seq x y z
N MET A 1 14.27 2.51 7.89
CA MET A 1 12.86 2.60 7.44
C MET A 1 12.07 1.49 8.11
N PRO A 2 10.73 1.57 8.24
CA PRO A 2 9.95 0.45 8.75
C PRO A 2 10.07 -0.76 7.81
N GLU A 3 9.86 -1.97 8.33
CA GLU A 3 9.87 -3.21 7.53
C GLU A 3 8.69 -3.24 6.54
N VAL A 4 7.55 -2.69 6.96
CA VAL A 4 6.35 -2.55 6.13
C VAL A 4 5.89 -1.11 6.15
N LEU A 5 5.82 -0.49 4.96
CA LEU A 5 5.16 0.79 4.77
C LEU A 5 3.84 0.52 4.06
N PHE A 6 2.73 0.80 4.75
CA PHE A 6 1.39 0.64 4.19
C PHE A 6 0.82 2.01 3.86
N PHE A 7 0.68 2.32 2.56
CA PHE A 7 0.21 3.62 2.11
C PHE A 7 -0.48 3.53 0.75
N ASN A 8 -1.55 4.32 0.59
CA ASN A 8 -2.42 4.29 -0.59
C ASN A 8 -1.64 4.54 -1.90
N ASN A 9 -0.67 5.45 -1.94
CA ASN A 9 0.08 5.74 -3.19
C ASN A 9 1.43 5.03 -3.34
N ASN A 10 1.70 3.98 -2.55
CA ASN A 10 3.01 3.31 -2.57
C ASN A 10 3.46 2.83 -3.96
N CYS A 11 2.52 2.52 -4.86
CA CYS A 11 2.81 2.26 -6.27
C CYS A 11 3.54 3.41 -6.98
N THR A 12 3.17 4.66 -6.69
CA THR A 12 3.80 5.88 -7.21
C THR A 12 5.14 6.12 -6.53
N LEU A 13 5.23 5.91 -5.21
CA LEU A 13 6.51 6.01 -4.48
C LEU A 13 7.52 4.97 -5.01
N GLY A 14 7.10 3.72 -5.16
CA GLY A 14 7.94 2.65 -5.70
C GLY A 14 8.45 2.99 -7.10
N GLN A 15 7.57 3.43 -8.00
CA GLN A 15 7.97 3.90 -9.34
C GLN A 15 8.93 5.08 -9.29
N TYR A 16 8.67 6.05 -8.41
CA TYR A 16 9.53 7.23 -8.25
C TYR A 16 10.95 6.84 -7.82
N LEU A 17 11.10 5.81 -6.97
CA LEU A 17 12.39 5.35 -6.46
C LEU A 17 13.22 4.57 -7.50
N ILE A 18 12.64 4.11 -8.62
CA ILE A 18 13.37 3.35 -9.64
C ILE A 18 14.54 4.18 -10.18
N GLY A 19 15.76 3.63 -10.08
CA GLY A 19 16.98 4.27 -10.56
C GLY A 19 17.50 5.42 -9.70
N ARG A 20 16.89 5.67 -8.53
CA ARG A 20 17.27 6.76 -7.64
C ARG A 20 18.12 6.27 -6.46
N LEU A 21 18.99 7.15 -5.96
CA LEU A 21 19.85 6.86 -4.79
C LEU A 21 19.03 6.65 -3.52
N GLU A 22 17.86 7.29 -3.43
CA GLU A 22 16.94 7.23 -2.30
C GLU A 22 16.37 5.84 -2.09
N ALA A 23 16.28 5.01 -3.15
CA ALA A 23 15.81 3.63 -3.07
C ALA A 23 16.58 2.80 -2.04
N LYS A 24 17.85 3.12 -1.81
CA LYS A 24 18.68 2.43 -0.80
C LYS A 24 18.09 2.50 0.60
N HIS A 25 17.36 3.57 0.93
CA HIS A 25 16.74 3.73 2.24
C HIS A 25 15.52 2.81 2.43
N PHE A 26 14.90 2.37 1.33
CA PHE A 26 13.70 1.53 1.31
C PHE A 26 14.02 0.07 0.93
N LYS A 27 15.30 -0.31 0.81
CA LYS A 27 15.72 -1.64 0.35
C LYS A 27 15.11 -2.78 1.16
N GLU A 28 14.90 -2.56 2.45
CA GLU A 28 14.35 -3.52 3.41
C GLU A 28 12.90 -3.19 3.80
N THR A 29 12.25 -2.31 3.03
CA THR A 29 10.88 -1.87 3.29
C THR A 29 9.96 -2.40 2.21
N VAL A 30 8.97 -3.18 2.63
CA VAL A 30 7.86 -3.60 1.78
C VAL A 30 6.93 -2.40 1.55
N LEU A 31 6.66 -2.08 0.27
CA LEU A 31 5.79 -0.98 -0.16
C LEU A 31 4.44 -1.52 -0.64
N VAL A 32 3.53 -1.76 0.30
CA VAL A 32 2.20 -2.31 0.03
C VAL A 32 1.15 -1.22 -0.10
N VAL A 33 0.23 -1.39 -1.06
CA VAL A 33 -0.97 -0.55 -1.20
C VAL A 33 -2.15 -1.21 -0.49
N ASP A 34 -3.18 -0.43 -0.18
CA ASP A 34 -4.40 -0.99 0.37
C ASP A 34 -5.21 -1.78 -0.67
N VAL A 35 -6.03 -2.73 -0.20
CA VAL A 35 -6.79 -3.63 -1.08
C VAL A 35 -7.81 -2.90 -1.95
N PHE A 36 -8.32 -1.75 -1.52
CA PHE A 36 -9.25 -0.96 -2.31
C PHE A 36 -8.49 -0.16 -3.36
N HIS A 37 -7.33 0.40 -3.05
CA HIS A 37 -6.42 0.95 -4.04
C HIS A 37 -6.10 -0.08 -5.13
N TYR A 38 -5.71 -1.29 -4.71
CA TYR A 38 -5.42 -2.40 -5.60
C TYR A 38 -6.62 -2.73 -6.51
N LYS A 39 -7.84 -2.74 -5.98
CA LYS A 39 -9.07 -3.11 -6.71
C LYS A 39 -9.70 -2.00 -7.54
N THR A 40 -9.50 -0.73 -7.20
CA THR A 40 -10.33 0.39 -7.72
C THR A 40 -9.55 1.52 -8.37
N LYS A 41 -8.27 1.73 -8.01
CA LYS A 41 -7.50 2.90 -8.43
C LYS A 41 -6.60 2.65 -9.62
N HIS A 42 -6.35 1.39 -9.93
CA HIS A 42 -5.64 1.00 -11.12
C HIS A 42 -6.53 0.13 -11.99
N ALA A 43 -6.39 0.31 -13.31
CA ALA A 43 -6.87 -0.68 -14.25
C ALA A 43 -6.03 -1.96 -14.11
N ASP A 44 -6.61 -3.10 -14.49
CA ASP A 44 -5.96 -4.42 -14.41
C ASP A 44 -4.61 -4.47 -15.16
N ASP A 45 -4.35 -3.50 -16.03
CA ASP A 45 -3.14 -3.33 -16.83
C ASP A 45 -1.99 -2.60 -16.11
N ASN A 46 -2.17 -2.11 -14.88
CA ASN A 46 -1.07 -1.52 -14.12
C ASN A 46 -0.13 -2.61 -13.58
N VAL A 47 0.78 -3.04 -14.45
CA VAL A 47 1.77 -4.09 -14.19
C VAL A 47 2.60 -3.79 -12.95
N TYR A 48 2.97 -2.53 -12.69
CA TYR A 48 3.83 -2.22 -11.54
C TYR A 48 3.12 -2.51 -10.22
N CYS A 49 1.90 -2.01 -10.06
CA CYS A 49 1.15 -2.18 -8.82
C CYS A 49 0.78 -3.65 -8.57
N SER A 50 0.38 -4.38 -9.63
CA SER A 50 0.03 -5.80 -9.52
C SER A 50 1.22 -6.69 -9.13
N THR A 51 2.44 -6.32 -9.54
CA THR A 51 3.65 -7.11 -9.30
C THR A 51 4.40 -6.73 -8.03
N HIS A 52 4.39 -5.45 -7.61
CA HIS A 52 5.24 -4.97 -6.52
C HIS A 52 4.48 -4.54 -5.25
N CYS A 53 3.18 -4.25 -5.35
CA CYS A 53 2.43 -3.65 -4.25
C CYS A 53 1.30 -4.53 -3.71
N ASN A 54 1.10 -5.72 -4.29
CA ASN A 54 0.05 -6.66 -3.88
C ASN A 54 0.37 -7.29 -2.51
N LEU A 55 -0.54 -7.12 -1.54
CA LEU A 55 -0.46 -7.74 -0.21
C LEU A 55 -0.35 -9.27 -0.25
N VAL A 56 -0.92 -9.93 -1.27
CA VAL A 56 -0.85 -11.39 -1.43
C VAL A 56 0.58 -11.88 -1.63
N SER A 57 1.48 -11.01 -2.10
CA SER A 57 2.90 -11.32 -2.24
C SER A 57 3.66 -11.41 -0.91
N PHE A 58 3.01 -11.05 0.20
CA PHE A 58 3.60 -10.99 1.55
C PHE A 58 2.80 -11.88 2.52
N PRO A 59 2.88 -13.22 2.38
CA PRO A 59 2.10 -14.15 3.19
C PRO A 59 2.42 -14.04 4.69
N GLU A 60 3.59 -13.53 5.07
CA GLU A 60 3.98 -13.24 6.44
C GLU A 60 3.07 -12.22 7.14
N LEU A 61 2.32 -11.43 6.36
CA LEU A 61 1.38 -10.44 6.90
C LEU A 61 -0.01 -11.02 7.17
N TYR A 62 -0.25 -12.29 6.82
CA TYR A 62 -1.50 -12.99 7.02
C TYR A 62 -1.34 -14.15 8.01
N ASP A 63 -2.16 -14.18 9.06
CA ASP A 63 -2.24 -15.31 9.96
C ASP A 63 -3.30 -16.31 9.47
N PRO A 64 -2.91 -17.50 8.97
CA PRO A 64 -3.85 -18.50 8.48
C PRO A 64 -4.71 -19.14 9.57
N ALA A 65 -4.25 -19.14 10.83
CA ALA A 65 -5.01 -19.73 11.94
C ALA A 65 -6.19 -18.84 12.35
N SER A 66 -5.93 -17.53 12.52
CA SER A 66 -6.99 -16.56 12.84
C SER A 66 -7.74 -16.03 11.61
N LYS A 67 -7.21 -16.27 10.41
CA LYS A 67 -7.68 -15.70 9.12
C LYS A 67 -7.67 -14.16 9.10
N THR A 68 -6.72 -13.54 9.80
CA THR A 68 -6.61 -12.09 9.90
C THR A 68 -5.32 -11.57 9.25
N TRP A 69 -5.39 -10.33 8.75
CA TRP A 69 -4.21 -9.59 8.29
C TRP A 69 -3.63 -8.77 9.43
N THR A 70 -2.32 -8.62 9.44
CA THR A 70 -1.56 -7.79 10.40
C THR A 70 -2.01 -6.32 10.38
N PHE A 71 -2.55 -5.86 9.24
CA PHE A 71 -3.04 -4.50 9.05
C PHE A 71 -4.51 -4.48 8.64
N ASN A 72 -5.25 -3.50 9.15
CA ASN A 72 -6.63 -3.25 8.74
C ASN A 72 -6.67 -2.23 7.61
N SER A 73 -6.70 -2.71 6.36
CA SER A 73 -6.74 -1.85 5.17
C SER A 73 -7.98 -0.95 5.10
N LEU A 74 -9.11 -1.38 5.68
CA LEU A 74 -10.36 -0.61 5.71
C LEU A 74 -10.27 0.61 6.63
N ALA A 75 -9.52 0.52 7.73
CA ALA A 75 -9.27 1.66 8.61
C ALA A 75 -8.48 2.75 7.86
N CYS A 76 -7.48 2.37 7.06
CA CYS A 76 -6.70 3.30 6.25
C CYS A 76 -7.56 4.01 5.20
N GLU A 77 -8.48 3.31 4.55
CA GLU A 77 -9.37 3.96 3.59
C GLU A 77 -10.39 4.87 4.26
N GLN A 78 -11.00 4.50 5.38
CA GLN A 78 -11.90 5.41 6.12
C GLN A 78 -11.17 6.69 6.54
N SER A 79 -9.92 6.58 7.01
CA SER A 79 -9.11 7.76 7.29
C SER A 79 -8.87 8.60 6.03
N ASN A 80 -8.49 7.99 4.90
CA ASN A 80 -8.19 8.72 3.67
C ASN A 80 -9.45 9.32 3.00
N ALA A 81 -10.56 8.60 3.02
CA ALA A 81 -11.79 8.96 2.32
C ALA A 81 -12.70 9.88 3.13
N TRP A 82 -12.72 9.74 4.46
CA TRP A 82 -13.63 10.50 5.32
C TRP A 82 -12.90 11.50 6.20
N ILE A 83 -11.73 11.19 6.75
CA ILE A 83 -11.02 12.12 7.65
C ILE A 83 -10.14 13.08 6.85
N CYS A 84 -9.29 12.57 5.95
CA CYS A 84 -8.33 13.38 5.19
C CYS A 84 -8.95 14.12 4.00
N LYS A 85 -10.09 13.63 3.49
CA LYS A 85 -10.88 14.29 2.44
C LYS A 85 -12.01 15.16 2.97
N TYR A 86 -12.24 15.18 4.29
CA TYR A 86 -13.10 16.19 4.88
C TYR A 86 -12.39 17.54 4.80
N GLN A 87 -12.57 18.21 3.66
CA GLN A 87 -12.51 19.65 3.61
C GLN A 87 -13.73 20.10 4.42
N GLY A 88 -13.50 20.60 5.63
CA GLY A 88 -14.59 21.15 6.44
C GLY A 88 -15.42 22.07 5.56
N GLN A 89 -16.70 21.74 5.40
CA GLN A 89 -17.66 22.67 4.84
C GLN A 89 -17.78 23.82 5.84
N LEU A 90 -16.94 24.83 5.65
CA LEU A 90 -17.07 26.19 6.16
C LEU A 90 -16.79 27.13 4.99
#